data_AF-A0A2V9XP97-F1
#
_entry.id   AF-A0A2V9XP97-F1
#
_cell.length_a   1.000
_cell.length_b   1.000
_cell.length_c   1.000
_cell.angle_alpha   90.00
_cell.angle_beta   90.00
_cell.angle_gamma   90.00
#
_symmetry.space_group_name_H-M   'P 1'
#
loop_
_entity.id
_entity.type
_entity.pdbx_description
1 polymer ?
#
loop_
_entity_poly.entity_id
_entity_poly.type
_entity_poly.pdbx_seq_one_letter_code
_entity_poly.pdbx_strand_id
1 'polypeptide(L)' 'MINSNQEVITMQQQAKVTFQNEHMSDLHIGEAVRLNSGGPDALIIACNGNEVTIEWQDGVGKHECTLPRACVHAIRL' A
#
# COMPACT_ATOMS: atom_id res chain seq x y z
N MET A 1 43.13 -34.99 -16.58
CA MET A 1 43.39 -34.72 -15.14
C MET A 1 43.42 -33.22 -14.94
N ILE A 2 42.56 -32.74 -14.02
CA ILE A 2 42.46 -31.42 -13.35
C ILE A 2 41.96 -30.20 -14.15
N ASN A 3 40.78 -29.73 -13.70
CA ASN A 3 40.06 -28.47 -13.87
C ASN A 3 40.91 -27.19 -13.85
N SER A 4 40.46 -26.16 -14.58
CA SER A 4 40.61 -24.74 -14.22
C SER A 4 39.49 -23.91 -14.83
N ASN A 5 38.28 -24.08 -14.28
CA ASN A 5 37.19 -23.11 -14.40
C ASN A 5 37.58 -21.84 -13.63
N GLN A 6 38.32 -20.95 -14.25
CA GLN A 6 38.48 -19.57 -13.79
C GLN A 6 38.71 -18.71 -15.02
N GLU A 7 37.68 -17.98 -15.45
CA GLU A 7 37.79 -16.54 -15.71
C GLU A 7 36.45 -15.99 -16.22
N VAL A 8 35.88 -15.12 -15.39
CA VAL A 8 34.96 -14.03 -15.74
C VAL A 8 33.58 -14.47 -16.24
N ILE A 9 32.79 -15.09 -15.35
CA ILE A 9 31.34 -14.90 -15.40
C ILE A 9 31.08 -13.48 -14.92
N THR A 10 30.92 -12.58 -15.89
CA THR A 10 30.53 -11.18 -15.75
C THR A 10 29.36 -11.06 -14.79
N MET A 11 29.66 -10.63 -13.57
CA MET A 11 28.69 -10.13 -12.60
C MET A 11 28.07 -8.86 -13.16
N GLN A 12 26.87 -8.95 -13.75
CA GLN A 12 25.92 -7.83 -13.73
C GLN A 12 24.59 -8.36 -13.23
N GLN A 13 24.55 -8.49 -11.91
CA GLN A 13 23.35 -8.73 -11.13
C GLN A 13 22.43 -7.53 -11.36
N GLN A 14 21.42 -7.72 -12.20
CA GLN A 14 20.39 -6.75 -12.47
C GLN A 14 19.69 -6.47 -11.14
N ALA A 15 20.01 -5.34 -10.52
CA ALA A 15 19.39 -4.92 -9.28
C ALA A 15 17.90 -4.72 -9.56
N LYS A 16 17.09 -5.71 -9.18
CA LYS A 16 15.65 -5.57 -9.08
C LYS A 16 15.41 -4.58 -7.94
N VAL A 17 15.36 -3.29 -8.27
CA VAL A 17 14.93 -2.24 -7.35
C VAL A 17 13.51 -2.56 -6.97
N THR A 18 13.37 -3.24 -5.84
CA THR A 18 12.08 -3.38 -5.19
C THR A 18 11.89 -2.04 -4.51
N PHE A 19 11.02 -1.19 -5.08
CA PHE A 19 10.54 -0.01 -4.39
C PHE A 19 9.77 -0.50 -3.18
N GLN A 20 10.47 -0.70 -2.07
CA GLN A 20 9.82 -0.81 -0.78
C GLN A 20 9.32 0.59 -0.48
N ASN A 21 8.00 0.77 -0.61
CA ASN A 21 7.38 2.01 -0.19
C ASN A 21 7.35 1.97 1.34
N GLU A 22 8.47 2.34 1.97
CA GLU A 22 8.69 2.34 3.42
C GLU A 22 7.76 3.33 4.16
N HIS A 23 6.92 4.04 3.40
CA HIS A 23 5.88 4.95 3.87
C HIS A 23 4.46 4.42 3.58
N MET A 24 4.25 3.11 3.52
CA MET A 24 2.88 2.62 3.76
C MET A 24 2.51 3.06 5.17
N SER A 25 1.71 4.12 5.26
CA SER A 25 1.11 4.54 6.52
C SER A 25 0.50 3.31 7.18
N ASP A 26 0.82 3.13 8.46
CA ASP A 26 0.22 2.10 9.30
C ASP A 26 -1.26 2.44 9.51
N LEU A 27 -2.06 2.25 8.47
CA LEU A 27 -3.50 2.38 8.47
C LEU A 27 -4.10 1.17 9.16
N HIS A 28 -4.91 1.41 10.18
CA HIS A 28 -5.58 0.38 10.96
C HIS A 28 -7.10 0.47 10.85
N ILE A 29 -7.78 -0.64 11.14
CA ILE A 29 -9.23 -0.66 11.28
C ILE A 29 -9.64 0.33 12.39
N GLY A 30 -10.66 1.14 12.13
CA GLY A 30 -11.16 2.19 13.01
C GLY A 30 -10.49 3.55 12.81
N GLU A 31 -9.49 3.64 11.93
CA GLU A 31 -8.81 4.91 11.65
C GLU A 31 -9.63 5.77 10.68
N ALA A 32 -9.67 7.09 10.95
CA ALA A 32 -10.27 8.06 10.05
C ALA A 32 -9.31 8.37 8.89
N VAL A 33 -9.82 8.26 7.68
CA VAL A 33 -9.05 8.45 6.45
C VAL A 33 -9.80 9.29 5.45
N ARG A 34 -9.07 9.85 4.48
CA ARG A 34 -9.64 10.48 3.30
C ARG A 34 -8.96 9.95 2.05
N LEU A 35 -9.73 9.89 0.95
CA LEU A 35 -9.17 9.61 -0.37
C LEU A 35 -8.21 10.73 -0.80
N ASN A 36 -7.09 10.35 -1.41
CA ASN A 36 -6.10 11.30 -1.93
C ASN A 36 -6.66 12.19 -3.04
N SER A 37 -7.66 11.71 -3.78
CA SER A 37 -8.41 12.48 -4.78
C SER A 37 -9.37 13.51 -4.19
N GLY A 38 -9.47 13.59 -2.86
CA GLY A 38 -10.55 14.29 -2.17
C GLY A 38 -11.79 13.42 -2.02
N GLY A 39 -12.73 13.88 -1.18
CA GLY A 39 -13.94 13.14 -0.82
C GLY A 39 -14.32 13.35 0.65
N PRO A 40 -15.37 12.65 1.10
CA PRO A 40 -15.76 12.65 2.50
C PRO A 40 -14.70 11.99 3.38
N ASP A 41 -14.75 12.29 4.67
CA ASP A 41 -14.04 11.54 5.69
C ASP A 41 -14.69 10.17 5.85
N ALA A 42 -13.86 9.13 5.90
CA ALA A 42 -14.28 7.76 5.98
C ALA A 42 -13.57 7.04 7.11
N LEU A 43 -14.10 5.90 7.55
CA LEU A 43 -13.49 5.01 8.53
C LEU A 43 -12.99 3.76 7.83
N ILE A 44 -11.80 3.26 8.18
CA ILE A 44 -11.38 1.92 7.76
C ILE A 44 -12.18 0.88 8.55
N ILE A 45 -12.88 -0.01 7.85
CA ILE A 45 -13.66 -1.10 8.46
C ILE A 45 -13.04 -2.48 8.23
N ALA A 46 -12.13 -2.62 7.26
CA ALA A 46 -11.34 -3.82 7.04
C ALA A 46 -9.98 -3.53 6.39
N CYS A 47 -8.99 -4.36 6.70
CA CYS A 47 -7.67 -4.35 6.06
C CYS A 47 -7.36 -5.75 5.52
N ASN A 48 -6.93 -5.84 4.25
CA ASN A 48 -6.49 -7.09 3.65
C ASN A 48 -5.22 -6.86 2.82
N GLY A 49 -4.05 -7.16 3.40
CA GLY A 49 -2.77 -6.94 2.75
C GLY A 49 -2.58 -5.47 2.33
N ASN A 50 -2.55 -5.23 1.01
CA ASN A 50 -2.38 -3.89 0.43
C ASN A 50 -3.72 -3.16 0.16
N GLU A 51 -4.85 -3.72 0.56
CA GLU A 51 -6.16 -3.12 0.36
C GLU A 51 -6.79 -2.75 1.71
N VAL A 52 -7.61 -1.71 1.68
CA VAL A 52 -8.46 -1.27 2.79
C VAL A 52 -9.87 -1.10 2.28
N THR A 53 -10.83 -1.48 3.12
CA THR A 53 -12.23 -1.18 2.94
C THR A 53 -12.58 0.01 3.82
N ILE A 54 -13.10 1.07 3.22
CA ILE A 54 -13.51 2.28 3.92
C ILE A 54 -15.03 2.44 3.85
N GLU A 55 -15.58 3.09 4.86
CA GLU A 55 -16.99 3.38 4.98
C GLU A 55 -17.20 4.87 5.29
N TRP A 56 -18.16 5.49 4.62
CA TRP A 56 -18.63 6.84 4.96
C TRP A 56 -20.15 6.89 4.89
N GLN A 57 -20.72 7.87 5.58
CA GLN A 57 -22.14 8.15 5.54
C GLN A 57 -22.38 9.58 5.08
N ASP A 58 -23.35 9.75 4.19
CA ASP A 58 -23.87 11.05 3.78
C ASP A 58 -25.37 11.16 4.08
N GLY A 59 -26.00 12.25 3.62
CA GLY A 59 -27.44 12.47 3.81
C GLY A 59 -28.35 11.50 3.03
N VAL A 60 -27.79 10.64 2.18
CA VAL A 60 -28.52 9.66 1.37
C VAL A 60 -28.36 8.26 1.96
N GLY A 61 -27.21 7.94 2.55
CA GLY A 61 -27.00 6.67 3.22
C GLY A 61 -25.56 6.35 3.53
N LYS A 62 -25.34 5.08 3.88
CA LYS A 62 -24.02 4.49 4.15
C LYS A 62 -23.46 3.90 2.87
N HIS A 63 -22.19 4.20 2.60
CA HIS A 63 -21.45 3.76 1.43
C HIS A 63 -20.15 3.09 1.85
N GLU A 64 -19.68 2.16 1.02
CA GLU A 64 -18.48 1.38 1.27
C GLU A 64 -17.72 1.16 -0.04
N CYS A 65 -16.39 1.20 0.01
CA CYS A 65 -15.56 0.71 -1.09
C CYS A 65 -14.21 0.15 -0.61
N THR A 66 -13.67 -0.79 -1.39
CA THR A 66 -12.35 -1.37 -1.19
C THR A 66 -11.38 -0.82 -2.23
N LEU A 67 -10.20 -0.39 -1.77
CA LEU A 67 -9.17 0.23 -2.60
C LEU A 67 -7.76 -0.04 -2.05
N PRO A 68 -6.71 0.15 -2.87
CA PRO A 68 -5.34 0.09 -2.38
C PRO A 68 -5.10 1.08 -1.25
N ARG A 69 -4.30 0.68 -0.24
CA ARG A 69 -3.88 1.54 0.89
C ARG A 69 -3.28 2.86 0.44
N ALA A 70 -2.58 2.85 -0.69
CA ALA A 70 -1.95 4.03 -1.29
C ALA A 70 -2.95 5.09 -1.80
N CYS A 71 -4.25 4.78 -1.89
CA CYS A 71 -5.28 5.71 -2.36
C CYS A 71 -5.86 6.58 -1.24
N VAL A 72 -5.51 6.32 0.03
CA VAL A 72 -5.97 7.07 1.20
C VAL A 72 -4.81 7.59 2.03
N HIS A 73 -5.09 8.58 2.86
CA HIS A 73 -4.22 9.02 3.95
C HIS A 73 -5.01 9.11 5.25
N ALA A 74 -4.32 8.85 6.35
CA ALA A 74 -4.85 9.07 7.70
C ALA A 74 -5.11 10.56 7.95
N ILE A 75 -6.27 10.85 8.55
CA ILE A 75 -6.59 12.18 9.05
C ILE A 75 -6.08 12.23 10.48
N ARG A 76 -5.01 12.99 10.72
CA ARG A 76 -4.53 13.26 12.07
C ARG A 76 -5.12 14.59 12.54
N LEU A 77 -5.93 14.53 13.59
CA LEU A 77 -6.46 15.70 14.29
C LEU A 77 -5.39 16.32 15.20
#